data_AF-A0A368KQY6-F1
#
_entry.id   AF-A0A368KQY6-F1
#
_cell.length_a   1.000
_cell.length_b   1.000
_cell.length_c   1.000
_cell.angle_alpha   90.00
_cell.angle_beta   90.00
_cell.angle_gamma   90.00
#
_symmetry.space_group_name_H-M   'P 1'
#
loop_
_entity.id
_entity.type
_entity.pdbx_description
1 polymer ?
#
loop_
_entity_poly.entity_id
_entity_poly.type
_entity_poly.pdbx_seq_one_letter_code
_entity_poly.pdbx_strand_id
1 'polypeptide(L)'
;MIISFRSLCLFANLMLLMGWASIANAENSELTWHDNYSSAVKAATADKKMLVIYFYDESEAASRFENEVLTDRNVQELLGNYTLAKLSVDANVTIEEKPTRILNHAAFGYMYGAAGIAIVDYTNNTPADFGQVVSQFNLRGPQGRTVEQMQVILTLPPGSLTQRTLIYAVRMHPEKPKSTKGVFRRLLALETFRHSRNQASMQLQGHHQWESRFHQIKAQLPGNLLPTEVCAESWPGQRLEDAAIECVRSWRHSSGHWSAVSADNVYYGYDMKRGRNGVWYATGIFARNR
;
A
#
# COMPACT_ATOMS: atom_id res chain seq x y z
N MET A 1 -0.15 -14.71 71.38
CA MET A 1 0.30 -13.35 70.99
C MET A 1 0.82 -13.45 69.56
N ILE A 2 0.21 -12.70 68.65
CA ILE A 2 0.52 -12.53 67.20
C ILE A 2 0.13 -13.69 66.26
N ILE A 3 -0.79 -13.35 65.35
CA ILE A 3 -1.30 -14.08 64.19
C ILE A 3 -0.29 -13.95 63.03
N SER A 4 -0.12 -15.00 62.21
CA SER A 4 0.49 -14.87 60.88
C SER A 4 -0.29 -15.68 59.85
N PHE A 5 -0.45 -15.04 58.70
CA PHE A 5 -1.33 -15.32 57.55
C PHE A 5 -0.63 -16.15 56.46
N ARG A 6 -1.46 -16.83 55.64
CA ARG A 6 -1.29 -17.31 54.23
C ARG A 6 -1.41 -18.83 54.09
N SER A 7 -2.58 -19.34 53.71
CA SER A 7 -3.18 -19.43 52.35
C SER A 7 -2.43 -20.41 51.44
N LEU A 8 -2.93 -21.64 51.30
CA LEU A 8 -3.92 -22.13 50.31
C LEU A 8 -3.27 -22.50 48.96
N CYS A 9 -2.92 -23.77 48.79
CA CYS A 9 -2.64 -24.41 47.50
C CYS A 9 -3.16 -25.85 47.49
N LEU A 10 -3.56 -26.28 46.29
CA LEU A 10 -3.76 -27.65 45.80
C LEU A 10 -5.05 -28.39 46.18
N PHE A 11 -6.03 -28.32 45.27
CA PHE A 11 -6.83 -29.42 44.69
C PHE A 11 -7.54 -28.77 43.47
N ALA A 12 -7.62 -29.29 42.25
CA ALA A 12 -7.51 -30.65 41.75
C ALA A 12 -7.08 -30.64 40.27
N ASN A 13 -6.25 -31.62 39.90
CA ASN A 13 -6.18 -32.16 38.55
C ASN A 13 -7.36 -33.11 38.36
N LEU A 14 -8.02 -33.06 37.19
CA LEU A 14 -8.52 -34.21 36.39
C LEU A 14 -9.75 -33.78 35.54
N MET A 15 -9.53 -33.07 34.44
CA MET A 15 -10.40 -33.14 33.25
C MET A 15 -9.58 -32.77 32.01
N LEU A 16 -9.02 -33.78 31.38
CA LEU A 16 -8.47 -33.71 30.03
C LEU A 16 -9.10 -34.84 29.22
N LEU A 17 -9.37 -34.56 27.95
CA LEU A 17 -9.85 -35.47 26.88
C LEU A 17 -11.35 -35.44 26.56
N MET A 18 -11.86 -34.27 26.22
CA MET A 18 -12.76 -34.11 25.06
C MET A 18 -12.29 -32.89 24.26
N GLY A 19 -11.17 -33.05 23.56
CA GLY A 19 -10.80 -32.12 22.49
C GLY A 19 -11.74 -32.33 21.33
N TRP A 20 -12.78 -31.49 21.24
CA TRP A 20 -13.52 -31.31 20.00
C TRP A 20 -12.52 -30.80 18.97
N ALA A 21 -12.05 -31.70 18.10
CA ALA A 21 -11.50 -31.33 16.82
C ALA A 21 -12.65 -30.72 16.01
N SER A 22 -12.94 -29.44 16.26
CA SER A 22 -13.63 -28.60 15.30
C SER A 22 -12.63 -28.44 14.15
N ILE A 23 -12.65 -29.41 13.23
CA ILE A 23 -12.19 -29.19 11.88
C ILE A 23 -13.15 -28.13 11.37
N ALA A 24 -12.74 -26.87 11.52
CA ALA A 24 -13.39 -25.77 10.85
C ALA A 24 -13.27 -26.10 9.36
N ASN A 25 -14.33 -26.66 8.80
CA ASN A 25 -14.62 -26.48 7.40
C ASN A 25 -14.57 -24.96 7.22
N ALA A 26 -13.49 -24.45 6.64
CA ALA A 26 -13.50 -23.16 6.00
C ALA A 26 -14.54 -23.31 4.89
N GLU A 27 -15.81 -23.01 5.21
CA GLU A 27 -16.81 -22.73 4.21
C GLU A 27 -16.15 -21.73 3.28
N ASN A 28 -16.01 -22.13 2.03
CA ASN A 28 -15.49 -21.30 0.97
C ASN A 28 -16.54 -20.22 0.73
N SER A 29 -16.63 -19.24 1.63
CA SER A 29 -17.60 -18.16 1.56
C SER A 29 -17.27 -17.40 0.29
N GLU A 30 -18.13 -17.53 -0.71
CA GLU A 30 -17.99 -16.85 -1.98
C GLU A 30 -17.77 -15.35 -1.74
N LEU A 31 -16.75 -14.79 -2.38
CA LEU A 31 -16.40 -13.39 -2.22
C LEU A 31 -17.60 -12.52 -2.62
N THR A 32 -18.11 -11.72 -1.68
CA THR A 32 -19.26 -10.85 -1.92
C THR A 32 -18.81 -9.55 -2.59
N TRP A 33 -19.22 -9.34 -3.84
CA TRP A 33 -18.96 -8.12 -4.60
C TRP A 33 -20.17 -7.20 -4.57
N HIS A 34 -19.98 -5.96 -4.10
CA HIS A 34 -20.98 -4.90 -4.20
C HIS A 34 -20.96 -4.29 -5.61
N ASP A 35 -22.14 -4.04 -6.17
CA ASP A 35 -22.35 -3.34 -7.45
C ASP A 35 -22.67 -1.83 -7.27
N ASN A 36 -22.77 -1.39 -6.01
CA ASN A 36 -23.12 -0.03 -5.64
C ASN A 36 -22.06 0.56 -4.71
N TYR A 37 -21.46 1.69 -5.12
CA TYR A 37 -20.39 2.36 -4.38
C TYR A 37 -20.81 2.73 -2.95
N SER A 38 -21.98 3.34 -2.77
CA SER A 38 -22.45 3.77 -1.44
C SER A 38 -22.68 2.59 -0.50
N SER A 39 -23.14 1.45 -1.02
CA SER A 39 -23.33 0.23 -0.24
C SER A 39 -22.00 -0.40 0.15
N ALA A 40 -21.03 -0.44 -0.76
CA ALA A 40 -19.68 -0.92 -0.49
C ALA A 40 -18.96 -0.06 0.56
N VAL A 41 -19.09 1.27 0.49
CA VAL A 41 -18.53 2.20 1.48
C VAL A 41 -19.15 1.98 2.86
N LYS A 42 -20.47 1.82 2.94
CA LYS A 42 -21.16 1.52 4.21
C LYS A 42 -20.66 0.22 4.82
N ALA A 43 -20.52 -0.84 4.01
CA ALA A 43 -20.00 -2.13 4.47
C ALA A 43 -18.55 -2.01 4.95
N ALA A 44 -17.66 -1.42 4.15
CA ALA A 44 -16.25 -1.25 4.51
C ALA A 44 -16.05 -0.42 5.78
N THR A 45 -16.87 0.61 5.96
CA THR A 45 -16.88 1.45 7.18
C THR A 45 -17.35 0.65 8.40
N ALA A 46 -18.43 -0.10 8.28
CA ALA A 46 -18.98 -0.91 9.37
C ALA A 46 -17.98 -1.99 9.81
N ASP A 47 -17.32 -2.63 8.84
CA ASP A 47 -16.38 -3.72 9.07
C ASP A 47 -14.95 -3.24 9.41
N LYS A 48 -14.68 -1.93 9.29
CA LYS A 48 -13.34 -1.32 9.42
C LYS A 48 -12.30 -2.00 8.52
N LYS A 49 -12.69 -2.30 7.29
CA LYS A 49 -11.86 -2.95 6.27
C LYS A 49 -11.50 -1.97 5.17
N MET A 50 -10.37 -2.21 4.49
CA MET A 50 -10.12 -1.53 3.23
C MET A 50 -11.16 -1.98 2.17
N LEU A 51 -11.53 -1.06 1.28
CA LEU A 51 -12.41 -1.32 0.15
C LEU A 51 -11.58 -1.45 -1.13
N VAL A 52 -11.59 -2.61 -1.76
CA VAL A 52 -11.09 -2.80 -3.14
C VAL A 52 -12.24 -2.51 -4.10
N ILE A 53 -11.99 -1.60 -5.04
CA ILE A 53 -12.91 -1.26 -6.12
C ILE A 53 -12.27 -1.68 -7.43
N TYR A 54 -12.92 -2.58 -8.13
CA TYR A 54 -12.61 -2.90 -9.51
C TYR A 54 -13.54 -2.11 -10.44
N PHE A 55 -12.96 -1.18 -11.19
CA PHE A 55 -13.64 -0.48 -12.28
C PHE A 55 -13.46 -1.27 -13.57
N TYR A 56 -14.55 -1.79 -14.14
CA TYR A 56 -14.55 -2.60 -15.35
C TYR A 56 -15.12 -1.85 -16.57
N ASP A 57 -14.65 -2.23 -17.74
CA ASP A 57 -15.18 -1.84 -19.05
C ASP A 57 -15.35 -3.11 -19.93
N GLU A 58 -15.73 -2.93 -21.19
CA GLU A 58 -15.94 -4.05 -22.13
C GLU A 58 -14.65 -4.51 -22.84
N SER A 59 -13.47 -4.09 -22.36
CA SER A 59 -12.20 -4.44 -23.01
C SER A 59 -11.82 -5.91 -22.79
N GLU A 60 -10.99 -6.44 -23.69
CA GLU A 60 -10.37 -7.75 -23.53
C GLU A 60 -9.51 -7.82 -22.26
N ALA A 61 -8.82 -6.74 -21.93
CA ALA A 61 -8.02 -6.64 -20.71
C ALA A 61 -8.88 -6.78 -19.44
N ALA A 62 -10.08 -6.19 -19.42
CA ALA A 62 -11.04 -6.35 -18.34
C ALA A 62 -11.56 -7.79 -18.26
N SER A 63 -11.96 -8.36 -19.39
CA SER A 63 -12.44 -9.76 -19.47
C SER A 63 -11.38 -10.75 -18.97
N ARG A 64 -10.12 -10.59 -19.37
CA ARG A 64 -9.02 -11.44 -18.91
C ARG A 64 -8.71 -11.23 -17.44
N PHE A 65 -8.70 -10.00 -16.97
CA PHE A 65 -8.48 -9.71 -15.55
C PHE A 65 -9.53 -10.41 -14.67
N GLU A 66 -10.81 -10.37 -15.07
CA GLU A 66 -11.88 -11.08 -14.36
C GLU A 66 -11.69 -12.59 -14.39
N ASN A 67 -11.47 -13.16 -15.57
CA ASN A 67 -11.49 -14.61 -15.76
C ASN A 67 -10.19 -15.33 -15.38
N GLU A 68 -9.05 -14.63 -15.39
CA GLU A 68 -7.72 -15.19 -15.11
C GLU A 68 -7.15 -14.73 -13.77
N VAL A 69 -7.37 -13.47 -13.37
CA VAL A 69 -6.72 -12.89 -12.19
C VAL A 69 -7.61 -12.93 -10.96
N LEU A 70 -8.87 -12.49 -11.06
CA LEU A 70 -9.81 -12.50 -9.92
C LEU A 70 -10.28 -13.91 -9.54
N THR A 71 -10.11 -14.89 -10.43
CA THR A 71 -10.39 -16.32 -10.19
C THR A 71 -9.18 -17.08 -9.63
N ASP A 72 -7.98 -16.48 -9.63
CA ASP A 72 -6.79 -17.12 -9.05
C ASP A 72 -6.97 -17.30 -7.54
N ARG A 73 -6.73 -18.52 -7.04
CA ARG A 73 -6.95 -18.88 -5.64
C ARG A 73 -6.19 -18.00 -4.65
N ASN A 74 -4.94 -17.65 -4.97
CA ASN A 74 -4.12 -16.84 -4.06
C ASN A 74 -4.62 -15.39 -4.05
N VAL A 75 -5.11 -14.89 -5.19
CA VAL A 75 -5.75 -13.57 -5.27
C VAL A 75 -7.07 -13.57 -4.48
N GLN A 76 -7.90 -14.61 -4.62
CA GLN A 76 -9.16 -14.72 -3.88
C GLN A 76 -8.94 -14.75 -2.36
N GLU A 77 -7.94 -15.50 -1.89
CA GLU A 77 -7.59 -15.55 -0.46
C GLU A 77 -7.20 -14.16 0.06
N LEU A 78 -6.40 -13.41 -0.70
CA LEU A 78 -6.02 -12.04 -0.34
C LEU A 78 -7.22 -11.09 -0.37
N LEU A 79 -8.10 -11.20 -1.37
CA LEU A 79 -9.32 -10.39 -1.51
C LEU A 79 -10.30 -10.60 -0.34
N GLY A 80 -10.31 -11.78 0.30
CA GLY A 80 -11.14 -12.05 1.49
C GLY A 80 -10.86 -11.10 2.67
N ASN A 81 -9.70 -10.42 2.67
CA ASN A 81 -9.35 -9.42 3.68
C ASN A 81 -9.97 -8.03 3.42
N TYR A 82 -10.67 -7.86 2.30
CA TYR A 82 -11.21 -6.58 1.84
C TYR A 82 -12.74 -6.64 1.73
N THR A 83 -13.38 -5.47 1.83
CA THR A 83 -14.70 -5.29 1.24
C THR A 83 -14.50 -5.07 -0.26
N LEU A 84 -15.34 -5.67 -1.11
CA LEU A 84 -15.15 -5.69 -2.55
C LEU A 84 -16.28 -4.97 -3.29
N ALA A 85 -15.93 -4.15 -4.27
CA ALA A 85 -16.89 -3.55 -5.19
C ALA A 85 -16.47 -3.75 -6.63
N LYS A 86 -17.41 -4.10 -7.50
CA LYS A 86 -17.25 -4.20 -8.95
C LYS A 86 -18.18 -3.17 -9.59
N LEU A 87 -17.61 -2.14 -10.18
CA LEU A 87 -18.34 -0.99 -10.70
C LEU A 87 -17.98 -0.78 -12.17
N SER A 88 -18.96 -0.44 -13.01
CA SER A 88 -18.65 0.03 -14.37
C SER A 88 -17.80 1.31 -14.31
N VAL A 89 -16.93 1.53 -15.29
CA VAL A 89 -16.22 2.81 -15.45
C VAL A 89 -17.16 4.01 -15.53
N ASP A 90 -18.43 3.82 -15.90
CA ASP A 90 -19.47 4.85 -15.98
C ASP A 90 -20.37 4.90 -14.73
N ALA A 91 -20.04 4.16 -13.67
CA ALA A 91 -20.79 4.17 -12.43
C ALA A 91 -20.88 5.58 -11.82
N ASN A 92 -22.09 5.95 -11.40
CA ASN A 92 -22.41 7.26 -10.83
C ASN A 92 -22.72 7.14 -9.33
N VAL A 93 -22.41 8.21 -8.60
CA VAL A 93 -22.82 8.44 -7.21
C VAL A 93 -23.47 9.81 -7.13
N THR A 94 -24.45 9.96 -6.24
CA THR A 94 -25.07 11.26 -5.98
C THR A 94 -24.20 12.05 -5.01
N ILE A 95 -23.66 13.19 -5.45
CA ILE A 95 -22.93 14.17 -4.62
C ILE A 95 -23.67 15.49 -4.75
N GLU A 96 -24.11 16.07 -3.63
CA GLU A 96 -24.89 17.33 -3.62
C GLU A 96 -26.10 17.27 -4.59
N GLU A 97 -26.86 16.17 -4.54
CA GLU A 97 -28.02 15.90 -5.40
C GLU A 97 -27.72 15.77 -6.91
N LYS A 98 -26.45 15.82 -7.31
CA LYS A 98 -26.03 15.67 -8.71
C LYS A 98 -25.43 14.29 -8.97
N PRO A 99 -25.85 13.60 -10.04
CA PRO A 99 -25.18 12.39 -10.48
C PRO A 99 -23.76 12.76 -10.93
N THR A 100 -22.78 12.22 -10.23
CA THR A 100 -21.36 12.40 -10.51
C THR A 100 -20.75 11.06 -10.81
N ARG A 101 -20.13 10.92 -11.98
CA ARG A 101 -19.35 9.74 -12.34
C ARG A 101 -18.21 9.57 -11.34
N ILE A 102 -18.10 8.40 -10.71
CA ILE A 102 -17.14 8.17 -9.60
C ILE A 102 -15.70 8.48 -10.03
N LEU A 103 -15.31 8.05 -11.24
CA LEU A 103 -13.97 8.31 -11.78
C LEU A 103 -13.68 9.79 -12.10
N ASN A 104 -14.70 10.67 -12.12
CA ASN A 104 -14.50 12.12 -12.25
C ASN A 104 -14.23 12.80 -10.90
N HIS A 105 -14.43 12.10 -9.78
CA HIS A 105 -14.11 12.65 -8.46
C HIS A 105 -12.60 12.73 -8.27
N ALA A 106 -12.11 13.85 -7.69
CA ALA A 106 -10.68 14.14 -7.57
C ALA A 106 -9.86 13.04 -6.87
N ALA A 107 -10.48 12.31 -5.93
CA ALA A 107 -9.85 11.20 -5.23
C ALA A 107 -9.40 10.06 -6.18
N PHE A 108 -10.10 9.86 -7.31
CA PHE A 108 -9.78 8.86 -8.34
C PHE A 108 -8.99 9.45 -9.52
N GLY A 109 -8.39 10.63 -9.36
CA GLY A 109 -7.72 11.35 -10.46
C GLY A 109 -6.54 10.60 -11.10
N TYR A 110 -5.97 9.60 -10.42
CA TYR A 110 -4.90 8.75 -10.97
C TYR A 110 -5.41 7.48 -11.64
N MET A 111 -6.73 7.26 -11.67
CA MET A 111 -7.38 6.27 -12.54
C MET A 111 -7.57 6.80 -13.97
N TYR A 112 -7.44 8.11 -14.19
CA TYR A 112 -7.54 8.74 -15.52
C TYR A 112 -8.81 8.35 -16.31
N GLY A 113 -9.93 8.10 -15.61
CA GLY A 113 -11.20 7.72 -16.23
C GLY A 113 -11.25 6.30 -16.83
N ALA A 114 -10.25 5.46 -16.58
CA ALA A 114 -10.13 4.13 -17.20
C ALA A 114 -10.28 2.97 -16.20
N ALA A 115 -10.55 1.77 -16.73
CA ALA A 115 -10.66 0.54 -15.96
C ALA A 115 -9.39 0.21 -15.15
N GLY A 116 -9.56 -0.45 -14.01
CA GLY A 116 -8.50 -0.80 -13.08
C GLY A 116 -8.95 -0.98 -11.65
N ILE A 117 -7.97 -0.96 -10.75
CA ILE A 117 -8.15 -1.19 -9.32
C ILE A 117 -7.88 0.09 -8.54
N ALA A 118 -8.82 0.44 -7.66
CA ALA A 118 -8.62 1.42 -6.61
C ALA A 118 -8.78 0.77 -5.23
N ILE A 119 -8.05 1.24 -4.23
CA ILE A 119 -8.21 0.81 -2.83
C ILE A 119 -8.44 2.02 -1.95
N VAL A 120 -9.48 1.97 -1.11
CA VAL A 120 -9.84 3.00 -0.14
C VAL A 120 -9.61 2.47 1.28
N ASP A 121 -8.97 3.25 2.13
CA ASP A 121 -8.66 2.84 3.51
C ASP A 121 -9.75 3.29 4.50
N TYR A 122 -10.52 2.35 5.05
CA TYR A 122 -11.45 2.57 6.16
C TYR A 122 -11.02 1.87 7.45
N THR A 123 -9.77 1.40 7.53
CA THR A 123 -9.24 0.68 8.70
C THR A 123 -8.80 1.64 9.81
N ASN A 124 -8.37 2.84 9.43
CA ASN A 124 -7.77 3.79 10.34
C ASN A 124 -8.78 4.85 10.82
N ASN A 125 -9.00 4.95 12.12
CA ASN A 125 -9.95 5.92 12.69
C ASN A 125 -9.41 7.35 12.78
N THR A 126 -8.19 7.65 12.30
CA THR A 126 -7.72 9.03 12.22
C THR A 126 -8.48 9.78 11.13
N PRO A 127 -9.15 10.91 11.44
CA PRO A 127 -9.99 11.62 10.46
C PRO A 127 -9.25 12.07 9.18
N ALA A 128 -7.92 12.26 9.27
CA ALA A 128 -7.11 12.65 8.13
C ALA A 128 -6.85 11.51 7.12
N ASP A 129 -6.89 10.25 7.57
CA ASP A 129 -6.52 9.08 6.77
C ASP A 129 -7.74 8.20 6.45
N PHE A 130 -8.84 8.33 7.20
CA PHE A 130 -10.08 7.59 6.98
C PHE A 130 -10.74 7.97 5.64
N GLY A 131 -11.08 6.96 4.85
CA GLY A 131 -11.74 7.12 3.55
C GLY A 131 -10.84 7.64 2.42
N GLN A 132 -9.52 7.58 2.60
CA GLN A 132 -8.57 8.01 1.56
C GLN A 132 -8.33 6.93 0.52
N VAL A 133 -8.23 7.31 -0.76
CA VAL A 133 -7.79 6.40 -1.83
C VAL A 133 -6.28 6.20 -1.73
N VAL A 134 -5.86 4.99 -1.38
CA VAL A 134 -4.46 4.62 -1.09
C VAL A 134 -3.81 3.77 -2.19
N SER A 135 -4.57 3.35 -3.21
CA SER A 135 -4.01 2.68 -4.41
C SER A 135 -4.88 2.98 -5.62
N GLN A 136 -4.24 3.20 -6.78
CA GLN A 136 -4.89 3.41 -8.08
C GLN A 136 -3.98 2.80 -9.16
N PHE A 137 -4.46 1.76 -9.83
CA PHE A 137 -3.71 1.00 -10.83
C PHE A 137 -4.62 0.64 -12.00
N ASN A 138 -4.44 1.28 -13.15
CA ASN A 138 -5.19 0.95 -14.37
C ASN A 138 -4.84 -0.46 -14.89
N LEU A 139 -5.70 -1.07 -15.71
CA LEU A 139 -5.38 -2.37 -16.31
C LEU A 139 -4.19 -2.35 -17.29
N ARG A 140 -3.90 -1.19 -17.91
CA ARG A 140 -2.76 -0.92 -18.82
C ARG A 140 -2.54 -1.94 -19.94
N GLY A 141 -2.84 -1.51 -21.18
CA GLY A 141 -2.53 -2.26 -22.38
C GLY A 141 -3.38 -3.52 -22.57
N PRO A 142 -3.19 -4.25 -23.68
CA PRO A 142 -4.04 -5.40 -24.03
C PRO A 142 -3.91 -6.58 -23.06
N GLN A 143 -2.76 -6.68 -22.37
CA GLN A 143 -2.46 -7.80 -21.48
C GLN A 143 -3.08 -7.66 -20.08
N GLY A 144 -3.63 -6.48 -19.75
CA GLY A 144 -4.20 -6.23 -18.44
C GLY A 144 -3.16 -6.32 -17.30
N ARG A 145 -3.67 -6.49 -16.07
CA ARG A 145 -2.84 -6.82 -14.90
C ARG A 145 -2.66 -8.33 -14.79
N THR A 146 -1.55 -8.75 -14.21
CA THR A 146 -1.25 -10.16 -13.93
C THR A 146 -1.58 -10.55 -12.49
N VAL A 147 -1.61 -11.87 -12.21
CA VAL A 147 -1.74 -12.43 -10.85
C VAL A 147 -0.66 -11.89 -9.92
N GLU A 148 0.62 -11.89 -10.33
CA GLU A 148 1.73 -11.36 -9.51
C GLU A 148 1.52 -9.89 -9.17
N GLN A 149 1.09 -9.07 -10.13
CA GLN A 149 0.82 -7.65 -9.89
C GLN A 149 -0.32 -7.46 -8.88
N MET A 150 -1.40 -8.23 -9.01
CA MET A 150 -2.54 -8.14 -8.09
C MET A 150 -2.15 -8.57 -6.66
N GLN A 151 -1.38 -9.66 -6.53
CA GLN A 151 -0.84 -10.09 -5.24
C GLN A 151 0.04 -9.01 -4.59
N VAL A 152 0.90 -8.35 -5.36
CA VAL A 152 1.71 -7.24 -4.84
C VAL A 152 0.82 -6.09 -4.39
N ILE A 153 -0.16 -5.66 -5.20
CA ILE A 153 -1.09 -4.56 -4.88
C ILE A 153 -1.82 -4.82 -3.56
N LEU A 154 -2.35 -6.03 -3.37
CA LEU A 154 -3.11 -6.45 -2.19
C LEU A 154 -2.22 -6.62 -0.94
N THR A 155 -0.90 -6.73 -1.08
CA THR A 155 0.04 -6.92 0.04
C THR A 155 0.94 -5.71 0.30
N LEU A 156 0.68 -4.58 -0.36
CA LEU A 156 1.35 -3.32 -0.05
C LEU A 156 1.05 -2.92 1.41
N PRO A 157 2.04 -2.39 2.15
CA PRO A 157 1.82 -1.96 3.53
C PRO A 157 0.86 -0.77 3.61
N PRO A 158 0.24 -0.53 4.78
CA PRO A 158 -0.50 0.72 5.03
C PRO A 158 0.39 1.93 4.73
N GLY A 159 -0.17 2.93 4.05
CA GLY A 159 0.57 4.11 3.62
C GLY A 159 -0.24 4.94 2.63
N SER A 160 0.26 6.13 2.32
CA SER A 160 -0.40 7.01 1.33
C SER A 160 -0.36 6.40 -0.08
N LEU A 161 -1.17 6.97 -0.98
CA LEU A 161 -1.16 6.61 -2.40
C LEU A 161 0.24 6.57 -3.00
N THR A 162 1.04 7.62 -2.78
CA THR A 162 2.38 7.75 -3.37
C THR A 162 3.40 6.81 -2.75
N GLN A 163 3.30 6.54 -1.46
CA GLN A 163 4.13 5.55 -0.76
C GLN A 163 3.88 4.16 -1.32
N ARG A 164 2.60 3.76 -1.42
CA ARG A 164 2.19 2.45 -1.92
C ARG A 164 2.56 2.25 -3.39
N THR A 165 2.37 3.26 -4.24
CA THR A 165 2.77 3.17 -5.66
C THR A 165 4.29 3.04 -5.83
N LEU A 166 5.10 3.76 -5.05
CA LEU A 166 6.55 3.62 -5.13
C LEU A 166 7.05 2.27 -4.59
N ILE A 167 6.45 1.75 -3.52
CA ILE A 167 6.73 0.40 -3.00
C ILE A 167 6.35 -0.66 -4.03
N TYR A 168 5.20 -0.50 -4.70
CA TYR A 168 4.81 -1.36 -5.82
C TYR A 168 5.87 -1.40 -6.91
N ALA A 169 6.36 -0.23 -7.36
CA ALA A 169 7.41 -0.15 -8.37
C ALA A 169 8.70 -0.87 -7.96
N VAL A 170 9.09 -0.77 -6.68
CA VAL A 170 10.26 -1.50 -6.15
C VAL A 170 10.02 -3.01 -6.14
N ARG A 171 8.86 -3.47 -5.66
CA ARG A 171 8.51 -4.90 -5.57
C ARG A 171 8.34 -5.58 -6.93
N MET A 172 7.87 -4.83 -7.92
CA MET A 172 7.70 -5.32 -9.30
C MET A 172 8.96 -5.21 -10.15
N HIS A 173 10.05 -4.64 -9.64
CA HIS A 173 11.29 -4.54 -10.41
C HIS A 173 11.84 -5.95 -10.74
N PRO A 174 12.28 -6.23 -11.98
CA PRO A 174 12.69 -7.58 -12.41
C PRO A 174 13.77 -8.24 -11.55
N GLU A 175 14.71 -7.45 -11.03
CA GLU A 175 15.78 -7.94 -10.15
C GLU A 175 15.35 -8.21 -8.69
N LYS A 176 14.08 -8.01 -8.35
CA LYS A 176 13.50 -8.25 -7.02
C LYS A 176 14.35 -7.70 -5.85
N PRO A 177 14.62 -6.38 -5.82
CA PRO A 177 15.41 -5.75 -4.77
C PRO A 177 14.83 -6.00 -3.37
N LYS A 178 15.70 -6.14 -2.36
CA LYS A 178 15.31 -6.64 -1.05
C LYS A 178 14.92 -5.57 -0.02
N SER A 179 15.06 -4.29 -0.34
CA SER A 179 14.74 -3.18 0.57
C SER A 179 13.33 -3.23 1.17
N THR A 180 12.36 -3.78 0.45
CA THR A 180 10.97 -3.89 0.93
C THR A 180 10.67 -5.19 1.69
N LYS A 181 11.67 -6.05 1.93
CA LYS A 181 11.55 -7.25 2.78
C LYS A 181 11.62 -6.93 4.28
N GLY A 182 12.16 -5.76 4.64
CA GLY A 182 12.17 -5.26 6.02
C GLY A 182 10.79 -4.82 6.50
N VAL A 183 10.76 -4.10 7.62
CA VAL A 183 9.51 -3.54 8.16
C VAL A 183 9.31 -2.11 7.66
N PHE A 184 8.17 -1.83 7.03
CA PHE A 184 7.78 -0.46 6.70
C PHE A 184 7.58 0.32 8.00
N ARG A 185 8.39 1.37 8.21
CA ARG A 185 8.41 2.08 9.50
C ARG A 185 7.89 3.51 9.35
N ARG A 186 6.89 3.86 10.17
CA ARG A 186 6.25 5.18 10.18
C ARG A 186 7.24 6.34 10.26
N LEU A 187 8.29 6.21 11.08
CA LEU A 187 9.37 7.20 11.16
C LEU A 187 9.97 7.47 9.77
N LEU A 188 10.42 6.43 9.08
CA LEU A 188 11.06 6.58 7.77
C LEU A 188 10.06 7.03 6.71
N ALA A 189 8.83 6.53 6.74
CA ALA A 189 7.75 6.96 5.83
C ALA A 189 7.43 8.46 5.96
N LEU A 190 7.42 9.00 7.19
CA LEU A 190 7.20 10.42 7.43
C LEU A 190 8.38 11.27 6.93
N GLU A 191 9.61 10.80 7.12
CA GLU A 191 10.80 11.49 6.64
C GLU A 191 10.91 11.47 5.11
N THR A 192 10.57 10.36 4.44
CA THR A 192 10.48 10.31 2.98
C THR A 192 9.37 11.23 2.46
N PHE A 193 8.20 11.26 3.12
CA PHE A 193 7.11 12.19 2.80
C PHE A 193 7.57 13.65 2.84
N ARG A 194 8.19 14.06 3.96
CA ARG A 194 8.69 15.42 4.18
C ARG A 194 9.72 15.79 3.13
N HIS A 195 10.67 14.91 2.86
CA HIS A 195 11.76 15.20 1.93
C HIS A 195 11.30 15.20 0.47
N SER A 196 10.46 14.25 0.06
CA SER A 196 9.84 14.27 -1.28
C SER A 196 9.03 15.55 -1.51
N ARG A 197 8.28 16.01 -0.50
CA ARG A 197 7.56 17.30 -0.56
C ARG A 197 8.54 18.49 -0.68
N ASN A 198 9.64 18.47 0.06
CA ASN A 198 10.66 19.51 -0.01
C ASN A 198 11.29 19.58 -1.42
N GLN A 199 11.74 18.44 -1.96
CA GLN A 199 12.28 18.34 -3.33
C GLN A 199 11.26 18.88 -4.36
N ALA A 200 10.00 18.49 -4.25
CA ALA A 200 8.93 18.97 -5.15
C ALA A 200 8.64 20.47 -5.03
N SER A 201 8.78 21.05 -3.83
CA SER A 201 8.60 22.48 -3.60
C SER A 201 9.75 23.30 -4.20
N MET A 202 10.97 22.79 -4.09
CA MET A 202 12.18 23.40 -4.69
C MET A 202 12.31 23.10 -6.19
N GLN A 203 11.58 22.08 -6.67
CA GLN A 203 11.70 21.54 -8.02
C GLN A 203 13.12 21.08 -8.33
N LEU A 204 13.78 20.46 -7.33
CA LEU A 204 15.18 20.06 -7.40
C LEU A 204 15.42 18.77 -6.59
N GLN A 205 15.83 17.70 -7.27
CA GLN A 205 16.29 16.46 -6.64
C GLN A 205 17.57 16.70 -5.83
N GLY A 206 17.71 16.01 -4.69
CA GLY A 206 18.97 16.00 -3.96
C GLY A 206 18.87 15.51 -2.52
N HIS A 207 20.03 15.36 -1.88
CA HIS A 207 20.20 14.98 -0.47
C HIS A 207 20.12 16.20 0.47
N HIS A 208 19.13 17.08 0.25
CA HIS A 208 19.05 18.35 0.96
C HIS A 208 19.04 18.15 2.48
N GLN A 209 19.97 18.83 3.16
CA GLN A 209 20.16 18.78 4.62
C GLN A 209 20.34 17.35 5.17
N TRP A 210 20.88 16.44 4.37
CA TRP A 210 20.98 15.02 4.75
C TRP A 210 21.75 14.80 6.05
N GLU A 211 22.86 15.50 6.31
CA GLU A 211 23.63 15.29 7.55
C GLU A 211 22.79 15.53 8.82
N SER A 212 22.04 16.65 8.85
CA SER A 212 21.15 16.95 9.97
C SER A 212 20.03 15.91 10.09
N ARG A 213 19.38 15.58 8.98
CA ARG A 213 18.31 14.55 8.95
C ARG A 213 18.82 13.17 9.34
N PHE A 214 20.03 12.80 8.92
CA PHE A 214 20.69 11.55 9.24
C PHE A 214 20.82 11.41 10.76
N HIS A 215 21.34 12.42 11.45
CA HIS A 215 21.46 12.39 12.91
C HIS A 215 20.12 12.34 13.62
N GLN A 216 19.12 13.10 13.15
CA GLN A 216 17.76 13.11 13.71
C GLN A 216 17.06 11.75 13.55
N ILE A 217 17.20 11.11 12.39
CA ILE A 217 16.66 9.79 12.12
C ILE A 217 17.39 8.75 12.97
N LYS A 218 18.73 8.76 12.95
CA LYS A 218 19.56 7.81 13.71
C LYS A 218 19.24 7.83 15.20
N ALA A 219 19.02 9.00 15.79
CA ALA A 219 18.65 9.14 17.21
C ALA A 219 17.31 8.45 17.57
N GLN A 220 16.45 8.19 16.60
CA GLN A 220 15.14 7.55 16.79
C GLN A 220 15.11 6.09 16.30
N LEU A 221 16.19 5.60 15.69
CA LEU A 221 16.35 4.20 15.30
C LEU A 221 16.86 3.38 16.49
N PRO A 222 16.39 2.14 16.69
CA PRO A 222 16.90 1.28 17.74
C PRO A 222 18.30 0.78 17.39
N GLY A 223 19.11 0.56 18.42
CA GLY A 223 20.44 -0.04 18.30
C GLY A 223 21.39 0.76 17.41
N ASN A 224 22.20 0.04 16.63
CA ASN A 224 23.25 0.62 15.79
C ASN A 224 22.83 0.77 14.31
N LEU A 225 21.53 0.82 14.04
CA LEU A 225 21.04 0.96 12.68
C LEU A 225 21.43 2.32 12.09
N LEU A 226 21.92 2.31 10.85
CA LEU A 226 22.31 3.51 10.14
C LEU A 226 21.32 3.83 9.03
N PRO A 227 20.81 5.06 8.97
CA PRO A 227 19.95 5.47 7.88
C PRO A 227 20.76 5.70 6.59
N THR A 228 20.21 5.33 5.44
CA THR A 228 20.75 5.61 4.10
C THR A 228 19.62 6.16 3.23
N GLU A 229 19.90 7.19 2.44
CA GLU A 229 18.92 7.83 1.55
C GLU A 229 19.25 7.61 0.08
N VAL A 230 18.20 7.46 -0.73
CA VAL A 230 18.25 7.56 -2.19
C VAL A 230 17.19 8.56 -2.65
N CYS A 231 17.55 9.39 -3.62
CA CYS A 231 16.65 10.38 -4.20
C CYS A 231 16.64 10.22 -5.73
N ALA A 232 15.50 10.40 -6.36
CA ALA A 232 15.38 10.42 -7.82
C ALA A 232 14.28 11.39 -8.24
N GLU A 233 14.28 11.75 -9.51
CA GLU A 233 13.17 12.45 -10.15
C GLU A 233 12.72 11.71 -11.41
N SER A 234 11.47 11.93 -11.78
CA SER A 234 10.86 11.42 -13.00
C SER A 234 11.02 12.41 -14.16
N TRP A 235 10.57 12.04 -15.35
CA TRP A 235 10.42 13.00 -16.44
C TRP A 235 9.14 13.83 -16.28
N PRO A 236 9.10 15.09 -16.79
CA PRO A 236 7.90 15.90 -16.79
C PRO A 236 6.72 15.20 -17.48
N GLY A 237 5.54 15.29 -16.87
CA GLY A 237 4.29 14.80 -17.49
C GLY A 237 4.00 13.32 -17.32
N GLN A 238 4.91 12.54 -16.72
CA GLN A 238 4.65 11.13 -16.43
C GLN A 238 3.48 10.95 -15.44
N ARG A 239 2.68 9.90 -15.70
CA ARG A 239 1.63 9.43 -14.79
C ARG A 239 2.26 8.88 -13.51
N LEU A 240 1.47 8.79 -12.43
CA LEU A 240 1.99 8.41 -11.10
C LEU A 240 2.76 7.08 -11.12
N GLU A 241 2.17 6.02 -11.68
CA GLU A 241 2.82 4.71 -11.73
C GLU A 241 4.08 4.71 -12.62
N ASP A 242 4.03 5.40 -13.77
CA ASP A 242 5.19 5.52 -14.68
C ASP A 242 6.35 6.27 -14.02
N ALA A 243 6.03 7.35 -13.32
CA ALA A 243 7.01 8.12 -12.58
C ALA A 243 7.66 7.31 -11.45
N ALA A 244 6.88 6.47 -10.76
CA ALA A 244 7.41 5.56 -9.74
C ALA A 244 8.37 4.53 -10.35
N ILE A 245 7.98 3.88 -11.46
CA ILE A 245 8.82 2.92 -12.18
C ILE A 245 10.10 3.59 -12.67
N GLU A 246 10.01 4.79 -13.25
CA GLU A 246 11.17 5.55 -13.73
C GLU A 246 12.10 5.95 -12.58
N CYS A 247 11.58 6.37 -11.42
CA CYS A 247 12.42 6.68 -10.26
C CYS A 247 13.21 5.45 -9.77
N VAL A 248 12.58 4.27 -9.73
CA VAL A 248 13.24 3.01 -9.36
C VAL A 248 14.30 2.62 -10.40
N ARG A 249 13.99 2.80 -11.68
CA ARG A 249 14.95 2.58 -12.78
C ARG A 249 16.15 3.52 -12.66
N SER A 250 15.95 4.79 -12.33
CA SER A 250 17.03 5.75 -12.10
C SER A 250 17.93 5.34 -10.93
N TRP A 251 17.36 4.82 -9.83
CA TRP A 251 18.18 4.23 -8.76
C TRP A 251 18.95 3.01 -9.22
N ARG A 252 18.36 2.15 -10.06
CA ARG A 252 19.03 0.98 -10.61
C ARG A 252 20.26 1.32 -11.46
N HIS A 253 20.27 2.47 -12.14
CA HIS A 253 21.41 2.91 -12.94
C HIS A 253 22.56 3.54 -12.13
N SER A 254 22.38 3.76 -10.82
CA SER A 254 23.44 4.23 -9.91
C SER A 254 23.86 3.11 -8.98
N SER A 255 25.12 2.66 -9.05
CA SER A 255 25.63 1.60 -8.17
C SER A 255 25.49 1.96 -6.68
N GLY A 256 25.70 3.23 -6.33
CA GLY A 256 25.51 3.75 -4.98
C GLY A 256 24.06 3.62 -4.52
N HIS A 257 23.10 4.11 -5.30
CA HIS A 257 21.67 3.99 -4.96
C HIS A 257 21.22 2.53 -4.94
N TRP A 258 21.60 1.75 -5.95
CA TRP A 258 21.19 0.36 -6.07
C TRP A 258 21.73 -0.50 -4.93
N SER A 259 22.94 -0.21 -4.41
CA SER A 259 23.47 -0.90 -3.23
C SER A 259 22.61 -0.72 -1.96
N ALA A 260 21.84 0.37 -1.87
CA ALA A 260 20.91 0.61 -0.77
C ALA A 260 19.55 -0.07 -1.04
N VAL A 261 19.02 0.09 -2.26
CA VAL A 261 17.71 -0.44 -2.67
C VAL A 261 17.71 -1.98 -2.77
N SER A 262 18.78 -2.58 -3.28
CA SER A 262 18.89 -4.03 -3.45
C SER A 262 19.22 -4.78 -2.17
N ALA A 263 19.75 -4.09 -1.16
CA ALA A 263 20.18 -4.70 0.10
C ALA A 263 19.01 -5.12 1.00
N ASP A 264 19.30 -6.08 1.87
CA ASP A 264 18.45 -6.40 3.01
C ASP A 264 18.50 -5.24 4.01
N ASN A 265 17.33 -4.69 4.34
CA ASN A 265 17.17 -3.55 5.25
C ASN A 265 16.23 -3.94 6.39
N VAL A 266 16.51 -3.49 7.61
CA VAL A 266 15.67 -3.78 8.79
C VAL A 266 14.39 -2.96 8.72
N TYR A 267 14.52 -1.66 8.43
CA TYR A 267 13.40 -0.77 8.20
C TYR A 267 13.53 -0.06 6.87
N TYR A 268 12.38 0.29 6.28
CA TYR A 268 12.33 1.11 5.09
C TYR A 268 11.17 2.12 5.13
N GLY A 269 11.33 3.18 4.35
CA GLY A 269 10.31 4.15 3.99
C GLY A 269 10.52 4.59 2.55
N TYR A 270 9.43 4.88 1.85
CA TYR A 270 9.42 5.37 0.48
C TYR A 270 8.30 6.39 0.35
N ASP A 271 8.52 7.47 -0.38
CA ASP A 271 7.46 8.37 -0.83
C ASP A 271 7.90 9.08 -2.13
N MET A 272 6.95 9.72 -2.79
CA MET A 272 7.20 10.62 -3.91
C MET A 272 6.18 11.75 -3.97
N LYS A 273 6.58 12.92 -4.47
CA LYS A 273 5.68 14.07 -4.62
C LYS A 273 5.86 14.75 -5.97
N ARG A 274 4.74 15.14 -6.58
CA ARG A 274 4.74 15.90 -7.83
C ARG A 274 5.00 17.37 -7.56
N GLY A 275 6.01 17.94 -8.21
CA GLY A 275 6.26 19.37 -8.27
C GLY A 275 5.36 20.08 -9.28
N ARG A 276 5.33 21.41 -9.22
CA ARG A 276 4.54 22.25 -10.14
C ARG A 276 5.04 22.19 -11.59
N ASN A 277 6.27 21.72 -11.82
CA ASN A 277 6.83 21.49 -13.15
C ASN A 277 6.39 20.13 -13.75
N GLY A 278 5.47 19.42 -13.10
CA GLY A 278 4.95 18.15 -13.59
C GLY A 278 5.90 16.96 -13.41
N VAL A 279 7.06 17.17 -12.79
CA VAL A 279 8.06 16.16 -12.39
C VAL A 279 7.69 15.58 -11.02
N TRP A 280 7.94 14.30 -10.83
CA TRP A 280 7.84 13.65 -9.52
C TRP A 280 9.21 13.50 -8.88
N TYR A 281 9.31 13.75 -7.59
CA TYR A 281 10.54 13.61 -6.80
C TYR A 281 10.32 12.50 -5.78
N ALA A 282 11.13 11.45 -5.87
CA ALA A 282 11.06 10.27 -5.02
C ALA A 282 12.17 10.27 -3.98
N THR A 283 11.87 9.71 -2.81
CA THR A 283 12.82 9.46 -1.74
C THR A 283 12.62 8.04 -1.20
N GLY A 284 13.71 7.29 -1.07
CA GLY A 284 13.77 6.08 -0.25
C GLY A 284 14.72 6.30 0.92
N ILE A 285 14.32 5.90 2.13
CA ILE A 285 15.19 5.88 3.30
C ILE A 285 15.15 4.48 3.92
N PHE A 286 16.33 3.94 4.21
CA PHE A 286 16.53 2.60 4.75
C PHE A 286 17.27 2.66 6.07
N ALA A 287 17.01 1.73 6.98
CA ALA A 287 17.82 1.50 8.16
C ALA A 287 18.38 0.08 8.16
N ARG A 288 19.70 -0.06 8.21
CA ARG A 288 20.40 -1.35 8.20
C ARG A 288 21.54 -1.38 9.20
N ASN A 289 21.95 -2.59 9.57
CA ASN A 289 23.20 -2.80 10.30
C ASN A 289 24.38 -2.45 9.38
N ARG A 290 25.52 -2.10 9.99
CA ARG A 290 26.79 -2.02 9.26
C ARG A 290 27.21 -3.41 8.78
#